data_AF-A0A3L5TRY3-F1
#
_entry.id   AF-A0A3L5TRY3-F1
#
_cell.length_a   1.000
_cell.length_b   1.000
_cell.length_c   1.000
_cell.angle_alpha   90.00
_cell.angle_beta   90.00
_cell.angle_gamma   90.00
#
_symmetry.space_group_name_H-M   'P 1'
#
loop_
_entity.id
_entity.type
_entity.pdbx_description
1 polymer ?
#
loop_
_entity_poly.entity_id
_entity_poly.type
_entity_poly.pdbx_seq_one_letter_code
_entity_poly.pdbx_strand_id
1 'polypeptide(L)'
;LESTLSGSIDVASIQQDVNQQRLLDELTERVLKLETENINRSEIRRKTISIWKEEDTKFVITKISECVTETLTKHKAVILVGHPGCGKSATAKHVALKLQREEGYEIGEVDQPDDIVKYYNSKTKQLFLIEDICGKFAIDQQKADQWTENDSKIEKLLQPNT
;
A
#
# COMPACT_ATOMS: atom_id res chain seq x y z
N LEU A 1 -31.72 14.70 -64.21
CA LEU A 1 -31.69 15.71 -63.13
C LEU A 1 -31.15 15.00 -61.91
N GLU A 2 -29.84 15.06 -61.75
CA GLU A 2 -29.10 14.41 -60.67
C GLU A 2 -29.47 15.08 -59.34
N SER A 3 -29.99 14.30 -58.38
CA SER A 3 -30.24 14.80 -57.03
C SER A 3 -28.92 14.84 -56.26
N THR A 4 -28.38 16.03 -56.10
CA THR A 4 -27.16 16.29 -55.34
C THR A 4 -27.41 16.02 -53.86
N LEU A 5 -26.87 14.91 -53.35
CA LEU A 5 -26.71 14.64 -51.92
C LEU A 5 -25.69 15.63 -51.35
N SER A 6 -26.15 16.83 -50.96
CA SER A 6 -25.36 17.77 -50.17
C SER A 6 -25.52 17.43 -48.68
N GLY A 7 -24.86 16.36 -48.25
CA GLY A 7 -24.63 16.10 -46.83
C GLY A 7 -23.51 17.03 -46.37
N SER A 8 -23.85 18.16 -45.76
CA SER A 8 -22.86 19.02 -45.11
C SER A 8 -22.27 18.25 -43.93
N ILE A 9 -21.02 17.83 -44.05
CA ILE A 9 -20.27 17.19 -42.99
C ILE A 9 -20.01 18.24 -41.90
N ASP A 10 -20.58 18.03 -40.71
CA ASP A 10 -20.34 18.90 -39.56
C ASP A 10 -18.92 18.63 -39.00
N VAL A 11 -17.97 19.42 -39.49
CA VAL A 11 -16.55 19.36 -39.11
C VAL A 11 -16.36 19.57 -37.60
N ALA A 12 -17.25 20.32 -36.93
CA ALA A 12 -17.15 20.55 -35.49
C ALA A 12 -17.48 19.28 -34.69
N SER A 13 -18.51 18.53 -35.11
CA SER A 13 -18.84 17.22 -34.55
C SER A 13 -17.69 16.23 -34.72
N ILE A 14 -17.08 16.18 -35.91
CA ILE A 14 -15.93 15.30 -36.18
C ILE A 14 -14.73 15.69 -35.30
N GLN A 15 -14.45 16.98 -35.15
CA GLN A 15 -13.33 17.44 -34.33
C GLN A 15 -13.54 17.11 -32.85
N GLN A 16 -14.78 17.15 -32.37
CA GLN A 16 -15.14 16.75 -31.01
C GLN A 16 -14.97 15.25 -30.81
N ASP A 17 -15.42 14.41 -31.74
CA ASP A 17 -15.27 12.95 -31.68
C ASP A 17 -13.79 12.54 -31.70
N VAL A 18 -12.97 13.19 -32.54
CA VAL A 18 -11.51 12.97 -32.58
C VAL A 18 -10.85 13.33 -31.25
N ASN A 19 -11.28 14.43 -30.62
CA ASN A 19 -10.76 14.83 -29.31
C ASN A 19 -11.17 13.84 -28.20
N GLN A 20 -12.42 13.34 -28.23
CA GLN A 20 -12.89 12.33 -27.28
C GLN A 20 -12.13 11.00 -27.46
N GLN A 21 -11.88 10.58 -28.70
CA GLN A 21 -11.10 9.39 -28.98
C GLN A 21 -9.66 9.52 -28.44
N ARG A 22 -9.02 10.68 -28.65
CA ARG A 22 -7.67 10.92 -28.11
C ARG A 22 -7.62 10.86 -26.59
N LEU A 23 -8.61 11.43 -25.91
CA LEU A 23 -8.75 11.35 -24.45
C LEU A 23 -8.92 9.91 -23.98
N LEU A 24 -9.69 9.10 -24.71
CA LEU A 24 -9.91 7.69 -24.39
C LEU A 24 -8.61 6.88 -24.54
N ASP A 25 -7.82 7.14 -25.57
CA ASP A 25 -6.53 6.49 -25.80
C ASP A 25 -5.54 6.86 -24.67
N GLU A 26 -5.45 8.14 -24.30
CA GLU A 26 -4.60 8.63 -23.19
C GLU A 26 -5.01 8.00 -21.84
N LEU A 27 -6.32 7.85 -21.58
CA LEU A 27 -6.82 7.18 -20.38
C LEU A 27 -6.48 5.69 -20.37
N THR A 28 -6.62 5.03 -21.52
CA THR A 28 -6.33 3.59 -21.66
C THR A 28 -4.86 3.30 -21.39
N GLU A 29 -3.94 4.12 -21.92
CA GLU A 29 -2.51 4.00 -21.63
C GLU A 29 -2.20 4.18 -20.14
N ARG A 30 -2.85 5.16 -19.48
CA ARG A 30 -2.66 5.39 -18.04
C ARG A 30 -3.15 4.23 -17.19
N VAL A 31 -4.32 3.66 -17.52
CA VAL A 31 -4.86 2.49 -16.82
C VAL A 31 -3.92 1.30 -16.98
N LEU A 32 -3.47 1.01 -18.20
CA LEU A 32 -2.55 -0.10 -18.48
C LEU A 32 -1.24 0.03 -17.68
N LYS A 33 -0.70 1.25 -17.58
CA LYS A 33 0.50 1.54 -16.79
C LYS A 33 0.27 1.29 -15.30
N LEU A 34 -0.85 1.78 -14.76
CA LEU A 34 -1.20 1.59 -13.34
C LEU A 34 -1.41 0.11 -13.01
N GLU A 35 -2.06 -0.65 -13.88
CA GLU A 35 -2.26 -2.10 -13.71
C GLU A 35 -0.93 -2.84 -13.70
N THR A 36 -0.03 -2.53 -14.64
CA THR A 36 1.31 -3.13 -14.70
C THR A 36 2.11 -2.85 -13.44
N GLU A 37 2.11 -1.59 -12.98
CA GLU A 37 2.77 -1.21 -11.72
C GLU A 37 2.17 -1.94 -10.51
N ASN A 38 0.85 -2.09 -10.46
CA ASN A 38 0.17 -2.78 -9.38
C ASN A 38 0.50 -4.28 -9.35
N ILE A 39 0.54 -4.93 -10.52
CA ILE A 39 0.96 -6.33 -10.66
C ILE A 39 2.39 -6.49 -10.15
N ASN A 40 3.33 -5.63 -10.58
CA ASN A 40 4.71 -5.70 -10.14
C ASN A 40 4.84 -5.53 -8.61
N ARG A 41 4.15 -4.54 -8.02
CA ARG A 41 4.11 -4.35 -6.56
C ARG A 41 3.57 -5.58 -5.83
N SER A 42 2.50 -6.18 -6.34
CA SER A 42 1.92 -7.41 -5.76
C SER A 42 2.91 -8.58 -5.77
N GLU A 43 3.73 -8.69 -6.82
CA GLU A 43 4.72 -9.74 -6.94
C GLU A 43 5.91 -9.53 -6.02
N ILE A 44 6.41 -8.30 -5.92
CA ILE A 44 7.47 -7.92 -4.96
C ILE A 44 7.01 -8.27 -3.55
N ARG A 45 5.81 -7.82 -3.15
CA ARG A 45 5.23 -8.11 -1.84
C ARG A 45 5.12 -9.61 -1.59
N ARG A 46 4.65 -10.39 -2.57
CA ARG A 46 4.55 -11.85 -2.45
C ARG A 46 5.91 -12.49 -2.22
N LYS A 47 6.95 -12.06 -2.94
CA LYS A 47 8.33 -12.54 -2.75
C LYS A 47 8.85 -12.18 -1.36
N THR A 48 8.65 -10.93 -0.91
CA THR A 48 9.06 -10.51 0.44
C THR A 48 8.39 -11.34 1.54
N ILE A 49 7.07 -11.52 1.47
CA ILE A 49 6.33 -12.34 2.44
C ILE A 49 6.77 -13.80 2.40
N SER A 50 7.13 -14.35 1.24
CA SER A 50 7.69 -15.71 1.15
C SER A 50 9.04 -15.82 1.86
N ILE A 51 9.92 -14.83 1.72
CA ILE A 51 11.20 -14.77 2.46
C ILE A 51 10.92 -14.73 3.97
N TRP A 52 10.00 -13.87 4.41
CA TRP A 52 9.66 -13.79 5.83
C TRP A 52 9.12 -15.11 6.38
N LYS A 53 8.31 -15.84 5.61
CA LYS A 53 7.81 -17.16 6.00
C LYS A 53 8.94 -18.17 6.17
N GLU A 54 9.95 -18.12 5.31
CA GLU A 54 11.14 -18.98 5.43
C GLU A 54 11.95 -18.64 6.69
N GLU A 55 12.17 -17.35 6.94
CA GLU A 55 12.86 -16.88 8.16
C GLU A 55 12.08 -17.24 9.44
N ASP A 56 10.74 -17.11 9.41
CA ASP A 56 9.82 -17.41 10.51
C ASP A 56 9.86 -18.88 10.95
N THR A 57 10.30 -19.81 10.07
CA THR A 57 10.45 -21.23 10.44
C THR A 57 11.44 -21.47 11.59
N LYS A 58 12.37 -20.54 11.79
CA LYS A 58 13.39 -20.58 12.85
C LYS A 58 13.03 -19.71 14.05
N PHE A 59 11.87 -19.05 14.02
CA PHE A 59 11.45 -18.14 15.07
C PHE A 59 11.06 -18.92 16.33
N VAL A 60 11.54 -18.45 17.49
CA VAL A 60 11.17 -18.99 18.80
C VAL A 60 10.23 -18.00 19.46
N ILE A 61 9.04 -18.48 19.85
CA ILE A 61 8.05 -17.66 20.54
C ILE A 61 8.64 -17.12 21.84
N THR A 62 8.48 -15.82 22.04
CA THR A 62 8.91 -15.11 23.25
C THR A 62 7.73 -14.40 23.91
N LYS A 63 7.91 -14.00 25.17
CA LYS A 63 6.94 -13.15 25.88
C LYS A 63 6.65 -11.84 25.13
N ILE A 64 7.63 -11.30 24.41
CA ILE A 64 7.46 -10.07 23.64
C ILE A 64 6.52 -10.32 22.46
N SER A 65 6.68 -11.40 21.69
CA SER A 65 5.76 -11.71 20.58
C SER A 65 4.31 -11.90 21.05
N GLU A 66 4.11 -12.49 22.22
CA GLU A 66 2.78 -12.64 22.82
C GLU A 66 2.20 -11.28 23.24
N CYS A 67 2.99 -10.47 23.95
CA CYS A 67 2.61 -9.12 24.37
C CYS A 67 2.24 -8.22 23.19
N VAL A 68 2.98 -8.29 22.08
CA VAL A 68 2.69 -7.52 20.87
C VAL A 68 1.37 -7.97 20.25
N THR A 69 1.13 -9.28 20.17
CA THR A 69 -0.14 -9.84 19.70
C THR A 69 -1.31 -9.34 20.56
N GLU A 70 -1.20 -9.44 21.88
CA GLU A 70 -2.23 -8.94 22.81
C GLU A 70 -2.41 -7.42 22.78
N THR A 71 -1.35 -6.67 22.45
CA THR A 71 -1.46 -5.22 22.33
C THR A 71 -2.27 -4.85 21.09
N LEU A 72 -2.05 -5.55 19.97
CA LEU A 72 -2.77 -5.34 18.71
C LEU A 72 -4.25 -5.74 18.77
N THR A 73 -4.66 -6.61 19.69
CA THR A 73 -6.10 -6.89 19.92
C THR A 73 -6.81 -5.75 20.65
N LYS A 74 -6.05 -4.93 21.40
CA LYS A 74 -6.58 -3.83 22.22
C LYS A 74 -6.37 -2.46 21.58
N HIS A 75 -5.34 -2.31 20.75
CA HIS A 75 -4.90 -1.05 20.16
C HIS A 75 -4.67 -1.22 18.66
N LYS A 76 -4.92 -0.16 17.90
CA LYS A 76 -4.74 -0.16 16.43
C LYS A 76 -3.28 -0.12 15.97
N ALA A 77 -2.34 0.15 16.87
CA ALA A 77 -0.92 0.29 16.56
C ALA A 77 -0.03 -0.12 17.74
N VAL A 78 1.20 -0.52 17.44
CA VAL A 78 2.25 -0.86 18.40
C VAL A 78 3.60 -0.40 17.85
N ILE A 79 4.46 0.13 18.72
CA ILE A 79 5.83 0.52 18.36
C ILE A 79 6.80 -0.36 19.15
N LEU A 80 7.72 -1.02 18.43
CA LEU A 80 8.77 -1.83 19.05
C LEU A 80 10.05 -0.99 19.18
N VAL A 81 10.49 -0.76 20.41
CA VAL A 81 11.71 0.01 20.72
C VAL A 81 12.70 -0.89 21.44
N GLY A 82 14.00 -0.72 21.14
CA GLY A 82 15.07 -1.52 21.75
C GLY A 82 16.37 -1.45 20.96
N HIS A 83 17.45 -1.98 21.54
CA HIS A 83 18.78 -1.97 20.94
C HIS A 83 18.83 -2.70 19.58
N PRO A 84 19.76 -2.33 18.67
CA PRO A 84 20.00 -3.09 17.45
C PRO A 84 20.24 -4.59 17.76
N GLY A 85 19.69 -5.48 16.93
CA GLY A 85 19.85 -6.93 17.11
C GLY A 85 18.96 -7.57 18.18
N CYS A 86 18.14 -6.83 18.94
CA CYS A 86 17.27 -7.42 19.96
C CYS A 86 16.01 -8.13 19.43
N GLY A 87 15.91 -8.35 18.11
CA GLY A 87 14.81 -9.11 17.51
C GLY A 87 13.52 -8.35 17.24
N LYS A 88 13.53 -7.00 17.18
CA LYS A 88 12.33 -6.18 16.90
C LYS A 88 11.68 -6.56 15.56
N SER A 89 12.45 -6.50 14.47
CA SER A 89 11.99 -6.84 13.12
C SER A 89 11.49 -8.28 13.05
N ALA A 90 12.24 -9.23 13.62
CA ALA A 90 11.84 -10.63 13.67
C ALA A 90 10.49 -10.81 14.40
N THR A 91 10.32 -10.12 15.53
CA THR A 91 9.06 -10.16 16.30
C THR A 91 7.89 -9.55 15.53
N ALA A 92 8.08 -8.38 14.92
CA ALA A 92 7.03 -7.74 14.12
C ALA A 92 6.61 -8.61 12.93
N LYS A 93 7.57 -9.17 12.20
CA LYS A 93 7.34 -10.05 11.05
C LYS A 93 6.64 -11.35 11.47
N HIS A 94 7.07 -11.96 12.59
CA HIS A 94 6.42 -13.14 13.16
C HIS A 94 4.95 -12.87 13.50
N VAL A 95 4.67 -11.79 14.24
CA VAL A 95 3.29 -11.42 14.63
C VAL A 95 2.45 -11.11 13.40
N ALA A 96 3.00 -10.41 12.41
CA ALA A 96 2.31 -10.13 11.15
C ALA A 96 1.91 -11.42 10.41
N LEU A 97 2.84 -12.38 10.30
CA LEU A 97 2.57 -13.68 9.69
C LEU A 97 1.56 -14.50 10.49
N LYS A 98 1.61 -14.43 11.83
CA LYS A 98 0.62 -15.06 12.71
C LYS A 98 -0.78 -14.51 12.45
N LEU A 99 -0.96 -13.19 12.48
CA LEU A 99 -2.24 -12.53 12.20
C LEU A 99 -2.74 -12.80 10.77
N GLN A 100 -1.85 -12.89 9.79
CA GLN A 100 -2.22 -13.32 8.45
C GLN A 100 -2.79 -14.75 8.45
N ARG A 101 -2.13 -15.69 9.13
CA ARG A 101 -2.54 -17.10 9.16
C ARG A 101 -3.81 -17.34 9.97
N GLU A 102 -3.93 -16.68 11.13
CA GLU A 102 -5.00 -16.95 12.11
C GLU A 102 -6.24 -16.07 11.90
N GLU A 103 -6.06 -14.83 11.45
CA GLU A 103 -7.14 -13.83 11.36
C GLU A 103 -7.37 -13.27 9.96
N GLY A 104 -6.57 -13.69 8.97
CA GLY A 104 -6.74 -13.33 7.57
C GLY A 104 -6.25 -11.92 7.22
N TYR A 105 -5.32 -11.35 8.00
CA TYR A 105 -4.75 -10.03 7.68
C TYR A 105 -3.87 -10.05 6.41
N GLU A 106 -4.04 -9.02 5.59
CA GLU A 106 -3.14 -8.69 4.51
C GLU A 106 -1.98 -7.82 5.02
N ILE A 107 -0.74 -8.32 4.93
CA ILE A 107 0.45 -7.64 5.45
C ILE A 107 0.97 -6.63 4.43
N GLY A 108 0.83 -5.34 4.67
CA GLY A 108 1.42 -4.27 3.85
C GLY A 108 2.76 -3.82 4.43
N GLU A 109 3.85 -4.06 3.73
CA GLU A 109 5.13 -3.43 4.07
C GLU A 109 5.11 -1.97 3.62
N VAL A 110 5.60 -1.09 4.49
CA VAL A 110 5.55 0.36 4.31
C VAL A 110 6.99 0.89 4.38
N ASP A 111 7.49 1.38 3.25
CA ASP A 111 8.77 2.09 3.21
C ASP A 111 8.56 3.59 3.43
N GLN A 112 7.47 4.12 2.87
CA GLN A 112 7.09 5.53 2.99
C GLN A 112 5.62 5.69 3.38
N PRO A 113 5.24 6.78 4.08
CA PRO A 113 3.86 6.98 4.56
C PRO A 113 2.79 6.88 3.45
N ASP A 114 3.13 7.34 2.24
CA ASP A 114 2.23 7.31 1.08
C ASP A 114 1.89 5.88 0.62
N ASP A 115 2.71 4.89 0.98
CA ASP A 115 2.42 3.47 0.75
C ASP A 115 1.15 3.05 1.50
N ILE A 116 0.90 3.57 2.70
CA ILE A 116 -0.33 3.28 3.44
C ILE A 116 -1.54 3.73 2.62
N VAL A 117 -1.49 4.95 2.07
CA VAL A 117 -2.58 5.51 1.26
C VAL A 117 -2.78 4.70 -0.03
N LYS A 118 -1.68 4.29 -0.68
CA LYS A 118 -1.72 3.49 -1.91
C LYS A 118 -2.24 2.07 -1.71
N TYR A 119 -1.92 1.45 -0.58
CA TYR A 119 -2.27 0.06 -0.30
C TYR A 119 -3.54 -0.12 0.51
N TYR A 120 -4.06 0.95 1.12
CA TYR A 120 -5.27 0.89 1.90
C TYR A 120 -6.45 0.36 1.09
N ASN A 121 -7.09 -0.67 1.62
CA ASN A 121 -8.29 -1.28 1.06
C ASN A 121 -9.29 -1.50 2.19
N SER A 122 -10.35 -0.68 2.19
CA SER A 122 -11.39 -0.73 3.22
C SER A 122 -12.17 -2.05 3.28
N LYS A 123 -12.00 -2.93 2.27
CA LYS A 123 -12.67 -4.24 2.20
C LYS A 123 -11.86 -5.36 2.84
N THR A 124 -10.60 -5.14 3.16
CA THR A 124 -9.72 -6.17 3.73
C THR A 124 -9.21 -5.77 5.10
N LYS A 125 -8.94 -6.77 5.96
CA LYS A 125 -8.20 -6.54 7.20
C LYS A 125 -6.74 -6.40 6.83
N GLN A 126 -6.13 -5.26 7.14
CA GLN A 126 -4.76 -4.97 6.74
C GLN A 126 -3.88 -4.67 7.96
N LEU A 127 -2.65 -5.16 7.95
CA LEU A 127 -1.64 -4.86 8.95
C LEU A 127 -0.46 -4.21 8.23
N PHE A 128 -0.14 -2.98 8.60
CA PHE A 128 0.99 -2.24 8.04
C PHE A 128 2.22 -2.40 8.93
N LEU A 129 3.31 -2.90 8.35
CA LEU A 129 4.60 -3.05 9.02
C LEU A 129 5.54 -1.97 8.50
N ILE A 130 6.02 -1.13 9.40
CA ILE A 130 6.92 -0.01 9.10
C ILE A 130 8.25 -0.28 9.80
N GLU A 131 9.34 -0.40 9.03
CA GLU A 131 10.69 -0.52 9.58
C GLU A 131 11.39 0.86 9.55
N ASP A 132 12.22 1.13 10.57
CA ASP A 132 13.09 2.31 10.63
C ASP A 132 12.41 3.65 10.27
N ILE A 133 11.26 3.93 10.91
CA ILE A 133 10.40 5.12 10.70
C ILE A 133 11.21 6.43 10.64
N CYS A 134 12.22 6.54 11.50
CA CYS A 134 13.05 7.74 11.65
C CYS A 134 14.48 7.55 11.12
N GLY A 135 14.79 6.48 10.38
CA GLY A 135 16.15 6.16 9.94
C GLY A 135 16.88 5.15 10.84
N LYS A 136 17.89 4.50 10.26
CA LYS A 136 18.54 3.31 10.82
C LYS A 136 19.59 3.60 11.90
N PHE A 137 20.27 4.74 11.79
CA PHE A 137 21.40 5.10 12.67
C PHE A 137 21.25 6.49 13.31
N ALA A 138 20.54 7.39 12.64
CA ALA A 138 20.24 8.74 13.07
C ALA A 138 18.88 9.15 12.49
N ILE A 139 18.32 10.25 13.00
CA ILE A 139 17.08 10.81 12.48
C ILE A 139 17.29 11.22 11.01
N ASP A 140 16.55 10.59 10.12
CA ASP A 140 16.41 10.98 8.73
C ASP A 140 15.30 12.03 8.63
N GLN A 141 15.70 13.30 8.55
CA GLN A 141 14.76 14.42 8.51
C GLN A 141 13.81 14.33 7.31
N GLN A 142 14.29 13.85 6.16
CA GLN A 142 13.46 13.71 4.97
C GLN A 142 12.35 12.68 5.22
N LYS A 143 12.67 11.54 5.84
CA LYS A 143 11.64 10.56 6.23
C LYS A 143 10.66 11.15 7.23
N ALA A 144 11.14 11.88 8.24
CA ALA A 144 10.28 12.51 9.23
C ALA A 144 9.31 13.54 8.61
N ASP A 145 9.80 14.33 7.66
CA ASP A 145 8.99 15.32 6.93
C ASP A 145 7.90 14.62 6.10
N GLN A 146 8.22 13.51 5.43
CA GLN A 146 7.23 12.71 4.69
C GLN A 146 6.09 12.21 5.59
N TRP A 147 6.38 11.75 6.81
CA TRP A 147 5.35 11.35 7.78
C TRP A 147 4.45 12.54 8.13
N THR A 148 5.04 13.71 8.36
CA THR A 148 4.31 14.94 8.68
C THR A 148 3.39 15.38 7.53
N GLU A 149 3.87 15.32 6.29
CA GLU A 149 3.09 15.70 5.09
C GLU A 149 1.88 14.79 4.84
N ASN A 150 1.96 13.52 5.26
CA ASN A 150 0.91 12.54 5.02
C ASN A 150 0.02 12.27 6.25
N ASP A 151 0.34 12.87 7.40
CA ASP A 151 -0.35 12.68 8.67
C ASP A 151 -1.87 12.85 8.53
N SER A 152 -2.32 14.00 8.02
CA SER A 152 -3.75 14.29 7.84
C SER A 152 -4.45 13.34 6.84
N LYS A 153 -3.73 12.74 5.89
CA LYS A 153 -4.30 11.76 4.96
C LYS A 153 -4.49 10.42 5.66
N ILE A 154 -3.48 9.99 6.41
CA ILE A 154 -3.50 8.74 7.17
C ILE A 154 -4.57 8.80 8.26
N GLU A 155 -4.68 9.91 8.99
CA GLU A 155 -5.74 10.09 9.98
C GLU A 155 -7.13 9.89 9.38
N LYS A 156 -7.41 10.49 8.22
CA LYS A 156 -8.69 10.33 7.51
C LYS A 156 -8.99 8.88 7.13
N LEU A 157 -7.96 8.10 6.77
CA LEU A 157 -8.11 6.67 6.43
C LEU A 157 -8.39 5.79 7.65
N LEU A 158 -7.87 6.18 8.82
CA LEU A 158 -7.98 5.42 10.07
C LEU A 158 -9.23 5.76 10.89
N GLN A 159 -9.95 6.81 10.51
CA GLN A 159 -11.24 7.15 11.10
C GLN A 159 -12.23 5.99 10.89
N PRO A 160 -12.97 5.57 11.93
CA PRO A 160 -14.04 4.60 11.75
C PRO A 160 -15.06 5.17 10.75
N ASN A 161 -15.47 4.37 9.77
CA ASN A 161 -16.64 4.70 8.96
C ASN A 161 -17.82 4.86 9.93
N THR A 162 -18.24 6.11 10.14
CA THR A 162 -19.37 6.48 11.01
C THR A 162 -20.65 6.47 10.21
#